data_AF-X0RTR6-F1
#
_entry.id   AF-X0RTR6-F1
#
_cell.length_a   1.000
_cell.length_b   1.000
_cell.length_c   1.000
_cell.angle_alpha   90.00
_cell.angle_beta   90.00
_cell.angle_gamma   90.00
#
_symmetry.space_group_name_H-M   'P 1'
#
loop_
_entity.id
_entity.type
_entity.pdbx_description
1 polymer ?
#
loop_
_entity_poly.entity_id
_entity_poly.type
_entity_poly.pdbx_seq_one_letter_code
_entity_poly.pdbx_strand_id
1 'polypeptide(L)'
;MGYILQPNTGYLMPASFGPVRRQDTLHYQEVTRLSISYVTEKDTLAALLPEPFEPADESAVTVYCQVGRGVDLMAGGGYNNIGINLAAVFNGKKDLVAGLYAAVLWENDTFPILIGRKLLGAPTLYAEILDPWLDGNN
;
A
#
# COMPACT_ATOMS: atom_id res chain seq x y z
N MET A 1 1.54 -40.12 -2.37
CA MET A 1 1.05 -39.14 -3.36
C MET A 1 1.54 -37.77 -2.93
N GLY A 2 2.19 -37.00 -3.81
CA GLY A 2 2.73 -35.67 -3.49
C GLY A 2 1.65 -34.57 -3.47
N TYR A 3 1.99 -33.40 -2.94
CA TYR A 3 1.15 -32.20 -2.98
C TYR A 3 0.92 -31.72 -4.42
N ILE A 4 -0.33 -31.41 -4.79
CA ILE A 4 -0.72 -30.94 -6.13
C ILE A 4 -1.47 -29.61 -5.99
N LEU A 5 -1.04 -28.61 -6.75
CA LEU A 5 -1.71 -27.31 -6.82
C LEU A 5 -3.08 -27.43 -7.49
N GLN A 6 -4.10 -26.82 -6.92
CA GLN A 6 -5.45 -26.78 -7.49
C GLN A 6 -5.54 -25.65 -8.51
N PRO A 7 -6.13 -25.89 -9.69
CA PRO A 7 -6.33 -24.84 -10.68
C PRO A 7 -7.27 -23.75 -10.15
N ASN A 8 -7.16 -22.53 -10.69
CA ASN A 8 -8.01 -21.37 -10.36
C ASN A 8 -8.03 -20.97 -8.88
N THR A 9 -6.97 -21.30 -8.13
CA THR A 9 -6.88 -21.02 -6.71
C THR A 9 -5.67 -20.13 -6.40
N GLY A 10 -5.84 -19.18 -5.48
CA GLY A 10 -4.77 -18.29 -5.02
C GLY A 10 -3.87 -18.96 -3.99
N TYR A 11 -2.55 -18.79 -4.13
CA TYR A 11 -1.56 -19.31 -3.21
C TYR A 11 -0.55 -18.22 -2.82
N LEU A 12 -0.07 -18.29 -1.58
CA LEU A 12 1.16 -17.62 -1.15
C LEU A 12 2.16 -18.70 -0.72
N MET A 13 3.45 -18.34 -0.75
CA MET A 13 4.46 -19.24 -0.21
C MET A 13 4.32 -19.33 1.32
N PRO A 14 4.52 -20.52 1.92
CA PRO A 14 4.70 -21.82 1.27
C PRO A 14 3.37 -22.44 0.79
N ALA A 15 3.27 -22.73 -0.51
CA ALA A 15 2.02 -23.21 -1.11
C ALA A 15 1.56 -24.58 -0.56
N SER A 16 2.48 -25.40 -0.05
CA SER A 16 2.19 -26.71 0.55
C SER A 16 1.21 -26.65 1.73
N PHE A 17 1.06 -25.50 2.38
CA PHE A 17 0.08 -25.28 3.46
C PHE A 17 -1.34 -25.03 2.96
N GLY A 18 -1.55 -25.01 1.65
CA GLY A 18 -2.84 -24.85 1.04
C GLY A 18 -3.08 -23.44 0.49
N PRO A 19 -4.28 -23.21 -0.05
CA PRO A 19 -4.62 -21.97 -0.71
C PRO A 19 -4.88 -20.84 0.28
N VAL A 20 -4.68 -19.61 -0.19
CA VAL A 20 -5.08 -18.41 0.55
C VAL A 20 -6.53 -18.12 0.24
N ARG A 21 -7.31 -17.88 1.30
CA ARG A 21 -8.71 -17.46 1.14
C ARG A 21 -8.73 -16.09 0.47
N ARG A 22 -9.29 -16.03 -0.74
CA ARG A 22 -9.53 -14.78 -1.44
C ARG A 22 -10.52 -13.94 -0.64
N GLN A 23 -10.11 -12.74 -0.26
CA GLN A 23 -11.02 -11.70 0.21
C GLN A 23 -11.11 -10.66 -0.91
N ASP A 24 -12.33 -10.41 -1.39
CA ASP A 24 -12.55 -9.42 -2.44
C ASP A 24 -12.48 -7.98 -1.90
N THR A 25 -12.73 -7.81 -0.59
CA THR A 25 -12.68 -6.52 0.10
C THR A 25 -11.94 -6.66 1.42
N LEU A 26 -11.08 -5.68 1.71
CA LEU A 26 -10.40 -5.53 2.99
C LEU A 26 -11.19 -4.56 3.87
N HIS A 27 -11.68 -5.02 5.02
CA HIS A 27 -12.37 -4.16 5.99
C HIS A 27 -11.47 -3.82 7.16
N TYR A 28 -11.56 -2.56 7.58
CA TYR A 28 -10.99 -2.01 8.79
C TYR A 28 -12.15 -1.55 9.66
N GLN A 29 -12.13 -1.89 10.95
CA GLN A 29 -13.13 -1.35 11.88
C GLN A 29 -12.86 0.12 12.17
N GLU A 30 -11.59 0.48 12.37
CA GLU A 30 -11.18 1.85 12.62
C GLU A 30 -9.91 2.18 11.84
N VAL A 31 -9.89 3.41 11.31
CA VAL A 31 -8.74 3.96 10.59
C VAL A 31 -8.50 5.39 11.05
N THR A 32 -7.34 5.66 11.63
CA THR A 32 -6.85 7.02 11.83
C THR A 32 -5.82 7.33 10.76
N ARG A 33 -5.97 8.45 10.05
CA ARG A 33 -5.03 8.87 9.00
C ARG A 33 -4.59 10.31 9.20
N LEU A 34 -3.27 10.52 9.23
CA LEU A 34 -2.62 11.81 9.17
C LEU A 34 -2.00 11.94 7.78
N SER A 35 -2.27 13.04 7.08
CA SER A 35 -1.79 13.23 5.71
C SER A 35 -1.29 14.66 5.53
N ILE A 36 -0.12 14.78 4.93
CA ILE A 36 0.49 16.06 4.56
C ILE A 36 0.77 16.00 3.06
N SER A 37 0.29 17.00 2.34
CA SER A 37 0.54 17.16 0.91
C SER A 37 1.24 18.48 0.66
N TYR A 38 2.25 18.47 -0.20
CA TYR A 38 2.96 19.67 -0.62
C TYR A 38 3.25 19.61 -2.12
N VAL A 39 3.29 20.79 -2.76
CA VAL A 39 3.63 20.92 -4.18
C VAL A 39 5.15 20.98 -4.32
N THR A 40 5.70 20.30 -5.33
CA THR A 40 7.12 20.32 -5.67
C THR A 40 7.33 20.64 -7.15
N GLU A 41 8.59 20.75 -7.55
CA GLU A 41 8.97 21.01 -8.94
C GLU A 41 8.62 19.81 -9.83
N LYS A 42 7.97 20.09 -10.98
CA LYS A 42 7.46 19.05 -11.88
C LYS A 42 8.55 18.09 -12.37
N ASP A 43 9.71 18.62 -12.73
CA ASP A 43 10.83 17.82 -13.24
C ASP A 43 11.44 16.90 -12.17
N THR A 44 11.42 17.33 -10.91
CA THR A 44 11.91 16.52 -9.78
C THR A 44 10.95 15.36 -9.51
N LEU A 45 9.64 15.59 -9.56
CA LEU A 45 8.65 14.54 -9.42
C LEU A 45 8.69 13.57 -10.62
N ALA A 46 8.85 14.09 -11.84
CA ALA A 46 8.96 13.29 -13.06
C ALA A 46 10.11 12.29 -13.00
N ALA A 47 11.27 12.70 -12.45
CA ALA A 47 12.45 11.85 -12.35
C ALA A 47 12.25 10.61 -11.45
N LEU A 48 11.22 10.61 -10.60
CA LEU A 48 10.88 9.49 -9.70
C LEU A 48 9.80 8.57 -10.28
N LEU A 49 9.13 8.98 -11.37
CA LEU A 49 8.08 8.20 -12.00
C LEU A 49 8.65 7.31 -13.10
N PRO A 50 8.30 6.02 -13.14
CA PRO A 50 8.66 5.16 -14.26
C PRO A 50 7.79 5.46 -15.48
N GLU A 51 8.29 5.22 -16.69
CA GLU A 51 7.42 5.23 -17.87
C GLU A 51 6.31 4.16 -17.74
N PRO A 52 5.08 4.43 -18.20
CA PRO A 52 4.59 5.62 -18.91
C PRO A 52 3.84 6.60 -17.97
N PHE A 53 4.28 6.74 -16.71
CA PHE A 53 3.69 7.72 -15.80
C PHE A 53 4.28 9.10 -16.04
N GLU A 54 3.42 10.11 -15.99
CA GLU A 54 3.79 11.53 -16.05
C GLU A 54 3.29 12.25 -14.80
N PRO A 55 3.96 13.31 -14.34
CA PRO A 55 3.44 14.15 -13.25
C PRO A 55 2.06 14.71 -13.60
N ALA A 56 1.16 14.74 -12.62
CA ALA A 56 -0.09 15.48 -12.74
C ALA A 56 0.17 17.00 -12.87
N ASP A 57 -0.84 17.75 -13.31
CA ASP A 57 -0.77 19.22 -13.46
C ASP A 57 -0.31 19.90 -12.16
N GLU A 58 -0.89 19.47 -11.04
CA GLU A 58 -0.38 19.78 -9.71
C GLU A 58 0.59 18.69 -9.28
N SER A 59 1.89 19.00 -9.30
CA SER A 59 2.97 18.07 -8.91
C SER A 59 3.05 17.92 -7.39
N ALA A 60 2.02 17.32 -6.81
CA ALA A 60 1.89 17.11 -5.37
C ALA A 60 2.55 15.80 -4.91
N VAL A 61 3.27 15.89 -3.79
CA VAL A 61 3.72 14.75 -3.02
C VAL A 61 2.88 14.66 -1.76
N THR A 62 2.34 13.47 -1.48
CA THR A 62 1.55 13.20 -0.28
C THR A 62 2.28 12.20 0.59
N VAL A 63 2.63 12.62 1.80
CA VAL A 63 3.14 11.74 2.86
C VAL A 63 2.00 11.49 3.84
N TYR A 64 1.69 10.23 4.12
CA TYR A 64 0.63 9.89 5.06
C TYR A 64 1.09 8.84 6.07
N CYS A 65 0.52 8.89 7.27
CA CYS A 65 0.55 7.84 8.27
C CYS A 65 -0.89 7.33 8.46
N GLN A 66 -1.07 6.02 8.47
CA GLN A 66 -2.36 5.36 8.68
C GLN A 66 -2.23 4.29 9.77
N VAL A 67 -3.14 4.34 10.72
CA VAL A 67 -3.26 3.41 11.84
C VAL A 67 -4.57 2.64 11.65
N GLY A 68 -4.47 1.36 11.29
CA GLY A 68 -5.62 0.49 11.07
C GLY A 68 -5.85 -0.45 12.25
N ARG A 69 -7.11 -0.61 12.66
CA ARG A 69 -7.54 -1.55 13.72
C ARG A 69 -8.73 -2.39 13.25
N GLY A 70 -8.86 -3.58 13.84
CA GLY A 70 -9.94 -4.51 13.53
C GLY A 70 -9.92 -4.98 12.08
N VAL A 71 -8.74 -5.32 11.56
CA VAL A 71 -8.56 -5.73 10.15
C VAL A 71 -9.00 -7.19 10.00
N ASP A 72 -10.05 -7.43 9.20
CA ASP A 72 -10.64 -8.76 9.02
C ASP A 72 -9.63 -9.79 8.49
N LEU A 73 -8.77 -9.37 7.55
CA LEU A 73 -7.73 -10.21 6.97
C LEU A 73 -6.69 -10.65 8.01
N MET A 74 -6.54 -9.88 9.10
CA MET A 74 -5.64 -10.14 10.22
C MET A 74 -6.39 -10.68 11.44
N ALA A 75 -7.57 -11.28 11.24
CA ALA A 75 -8.40 -11.84 12.30
C ALA A 75 -8.75 -10.83 13.42
N GLY A 76 -8.99 -9.56 13.04
CA GLY A 76 -9.30 -8.47 13.97
C GLY A 76 -8.07 -7.75 14.53
N GLY A 77 -6.87 -8.11 14.09
CA GLY A 77 -5.63 -7.40 14.40
C GLY A 77 -5.56 -5.99 13.80
N GLY A 78 -4.38 -5.39 13.82
CA GLY A 78 -4.15 -4.05 13.28
C GLY A 78 -2.70 -3.85 12.91
N TYR A 79 -2.45 -2.86 12.06
CA TYR A 79 -1.11 -2.47 11.65
C TYR A 79 -1.07 -0.99 11.29
N ASN A 80 0.12 -0.43 11.35
CA ASN A 80 0.38 0.96 11.00
C ASN A 80 1.21 0.99 9.72
N ASN A 81 0.97 2.00 8.89
CA ASN A 81 1.75 2.23 7.69
C ASN A 81 2.02 3.72 7.45
N ILE A 82 3.14 3.99 6.80
CA ILE A 82 3.51 5.31 6.28
C ILE A 82 3.75 5.16 4.79
N GLY A 83 3.15 6.01 3.97
CA GLY A 83 3.35 5.96 2.53
C GLY A 83 3.67 7.31 1.93
N ILE A 84 4.42 7.27 0.83
CA ILE A 84 4.72 8.42 -0.02
C ILE A 84 4.08 8.19 -1.38
N ASN A 85 3.16 9.08 -1.73
CA ASN A 85 2.43 9.06 -2.99
C ASN A 85 2.80 10.28 -3.83
N LEU A 86 2.99 10.05 -5.13
CA LEU A 86 3.24 11.09 -6.13
C LEU A 86 1.99 11.26 -6.99
N ALA A 87 1.51 12.50 -7.16
CA ALA A 87 0.40 12.77 -8.08
C ALA A 87 0.87 12.53 -9.53
N ALA A 88 0.24 11.57 -10.20
CA ALA A 88 0.67 11.10 -11.50
C ALA A 88 -0.52 10.77 -12.43
N VAL A 89 -0.25 10.81 -13.73
CA VAL A 89 -1.14 10.35 -14.79
C VAL A 89 -0.48 9.15 -15.46
N PHE A 90 -1.18 8.03 -15.52
CA PHE A 90 -0.76 6.85 -16.25
C PHE A 90 -1.21 6.96 -17.72
N ASN A 91 -0.25 7.11 -18.63
CA ASN A 91 -0.49 7.18 -20.09
C ASN A 91 -0.28 5.80 -20.73
N GLY A 92 -1.10 4.83 -20.34
CA GLY A 92 -1.02 3.47 -20.86
C GLY A 92 -1.54 3.33 -22.29
N LYS A 93 -1.19 2.22 -22.95
CA LYS A 93 -1.71 1.89 -24.30
C LYS A 93 -3.22 1.58 -24.32
N LYS A 94 -3.78 1.21 -23.17
CA LYS A 94 -5.19 0.83 -23.01
C LYS A 94 -5.92 1.81 -22.08
N ASP A 95 -5.28 2.14 -20.97
CA ASP A 95 -5.88 2.93 -19.90
C ASP A 95 -5.18 4.28 -19.77
N LEU A 96 -5.98 5.32 -19.55
CA LEU A 96 -5.54 6.68 -19.23
C LEU A 96 -6.16 7.07 -17.88
N VAL A 97 -5.34 7.18 -16.84
CA VAL A 97 -5.86 7.35 -15.46
C VAL A 97 -5.01 8.36 -14.69
N ALA A 98 -5.65 9.40 -14.15
CA ALA A 98 -5.04 10.28 -13.15
C ALA A 98 -5.23 9.69 -11.75
N GLY A 99 -4.18 9.74 -10.92
CA GLY A 99 -4.23 9.20 -9.57
C GLY A 99 -2.93 9.39 -8.81
N LEU A 100 -2.71 8.49 -7.85
CA LEU A 100 -1.53 8.49 -7.00
C LEU A 100 -0.63 7.30 -7.35
N TYR A 101 0.61 7.59 -7.73
CA TYR A 101 1.67 6.60 -7.82
C TYR A 101 2.27 6.40 -6.43
N ALA A 102 2.12 5.21 -5.87
CA ALA A 102 2.75 4.86 -4.59
C ALA A 102 4.25 4.65 -4.82
N ALA A 103 5.10 5.58 -4.37
CA ALA A 103 6.54 5.49 -4.54
C ALA A 103 7.16 4.49 -3.56
N VAL A 104 6.75 4.56 -2.30
CA VAL A 104 7.20 3.64 -1.24
C VAL A 104 6.18 3.62 -0.11
N LEU A 105 6.04 2.47 0.54
CA LEU A 105 5.29 2.32 1.78
C LEU A 105 6.18 1.63 2.81
N TRP A 106 6.05 2.01 4.07
CA TRP A 106 6.55 1.28 5.21
C TRP A 106 5.37 0.76 6.02
N GLU A 107 5.45 -0.48 6.47
CA GLU A 107 4.45 -1.11 7.33
C GLU A 107 5.16 -1.77 8.52
N ASN A 108 4.49 -1.85 9.67
CA ASN A 108 5.05 -2.43 10.89
C ASN A 108 4.71 -3.91 11.11
N ASP A 109 4.01 -4.53 10.15
CA ASP A 109 3.69 -5.97 10.17
C ASP A 109 4.07 -6.62 8.82
N THR A 110 4.68 -7.79 8.89
CA THR A 110 5.15 -8.51 7.69
C THR A 110 4.03 -9.14 6.85
N PHE A 111 2.89 -9.45 7.45
CA PHE A 111 1.76 -10.07 6.77
C PHE A 111 1.16 -9.16 5.68
N PRO A 112 0.78 -7.88 5.95
CA PRO A 112 0.36 -6.96 4.90
C PRO A 112 1.48 -6.69 3.88
N ILE A 113 2.76 -6.67 4.30
CA ILE A 113 3.90 -6.47 3.37
C ILE A 113 3.95 -7.58 2.33
N LEU A 114 3.90 -8.84 2.76
CA LEU A 114 3.98 -9.99 1.87
C LEU A 114 2.79 -10.02 0.90
N ILE A 115 1.59 -9.76 1.41
CA ILE A 115 0.36 -9.72 0.60
C ILE A 115 0.40 -8.58 -0.41
N GLY A 116 0.68 -7.35 0.04
CA GLY A 116 0.72 -6.16 -0.81
C GLY A 116 1.73 -6.30 -1.94
N ARG A 117 2.95 -6.81 -1.66
CA ARG A 117 3.99 -7.01 -2.68
C ARG A 117 3.62 -8.07 -3.69
N LYS A 118 3.04 -9.20 -3.24
CA LYS A 118 2.81 -10.37 -4.10
C LYS A 118 1.51 -10.30 -4.88
N LEU A 119 0.47 -9.67 -4.33
CA LEU A 119 -0.84 -9.62 -4.95
C LEU A 119 -1.14 -8.28 -5.63
N LEU A 120 -0.64 -7.16 -5.09
CA LEU A 120 -0.99 -5.81 -5.56
C LEU A 120 0.19 -5.08 -6.23
N GLY A 121 1.41 -5.62 -6.12
CA GLY A 121 2.62 -4.94 -6.60
C GLY A 121 3.01 -3.72 -5.78
N ALA A 122 2.55 -3.61 -4.53
CA ALA A 122 2.85 -2.46 -3.66
C ALA A 122 4.34 -2.43 -3.28
N PRO A 123 5.01 -1.26 -3.31
CA PRO A 123 6.41 -1.11 -2.94
C PRO A 123 6.59 -0.98 -1.42
N THR A 124 6.18 -2.01 -0.67
CA THR A 124 6.22 -2.00 0.80
C THR A 124 7.57 -2.49 1.34
N LEU A 125 7.98 -1.88 2.46
CA LEU A 125 9.15 -2.20 3.30
C LEU A 125 8.72 -2.29 4.76
N TYR A 126 9.56 -2.89 5.62
CA TYR A 126 9.33 -2.92 7.05
C TYR A 126 9.88 -1.66 7.74
N ALA A 127 9.15 -1.10 8.70
CA ALA A 127 9.67 -0.15 9.68
C ALA A 127 8.87 -0.23 10.98
N GLU A 128 9.49 0.15 12.09
CA GLU A 128 8.76 0.39 13.33
C GLU A 128 7.95 1.69 13.20
N ILE A 129 6.64 1.61 13.41
CA ILE A 129 5.70 2.74 13.29
C ILE A 129 4.81 2.73 14.52
N LEU A 130 5.04 3.70 15.40
CA LEU A 130 4.29 3.88 16.63
C LEU A 130 2.92 4.52 16.36
N ASP A 131 2.02 4.38 17.32
CA ASP A 131 0.76 5.11 17.30
C ASP A 131 1.01 6.61 17.46
N PRO A 132 0.23 7.46 16.76
CA PRO A 132 0.33 8.90 16.92
C PRO A 132 0.00 9.27 18.36
N TRP A 133 0.84 10.11 18.96
CA TRP A 133 0.56 10.73 20.24
C TRP A 133 0.31 12.22 20.03
N LEU A 134 -0.53 12.80 20.89
CA LEU A 134 -0.65 14.24 21.04
C LEU A 134 0.10 14.61 22.32
N ASP A 135 1.07 15.51 22.18
CA ASP A 135 1.74 16.11 23.34
C ASP A 135 0.84 17.21 23.91
N GLY A 136 0.48 17.13 25.20
CA GLY A 136 -0.21 18.22 25.91
C GLY A 136 -1.66 18.04 26.38
N ASN A 137 -2.04 16.87 26.94
CA ASN A 137 -3.18 16.81 27.88
C ASN A 137 -2.66 16.68 29.32
N ASN A 138 -2.53 17.82 30.00
CA ASN A 138 -2.65 17.93 31.46
C ASN A 138 -4.03 18.48 31.77
#